data_AF-A0A2U9CLH5-F1
#
_entry.id   AF-A0A2U9CLH5-F1
#
_cell.length_a   1.000
_cell.length_b   1.000
_cell.length_c   1.000
_cell.angle_alpha   90.00
_cell.angle_beta   90.00
_cell.angle_gamma   90.00
#
_symmetry.space_group_name_H-M   'P 1'
#
loop_
_entity.id
_entity.type
_entity.pdbx_description
1 polymer ?
#
loop_
_entity_poly.entity_id
_entity_poly.type
_entity_poly.pdbx_seq_one_letter_code
_entity_poly.pdbx_strand_id
1 'polypeptide(L)' 'MSGTNAWSRGREKIRLFPELFAQCAGEATAYGKCVAGTTTGRQELKKDVCAKEFEALKTCFTNAAKKRAK' A
#
# COMPACT_ATOMS: atom_id res chain seq x y z
N MET A 1 22.81 -20.16 -18.07
CA MET A 1 21.42 -19.73 -17.84
C MET A 1 21.29 -19.27 -16.40
N SER A 2 21.37 -17.96 -16.12
CA SER A 2 21.11 -17.46 -14.76
C SER A 2 19.61 -17.55 -14.51
N GLY A 3 19.18 -18.59 -13.80
CA GLY A 3 17.81 -18.72 -13.32
C GLY A 3 17.41 -17.50 -12.48
N THR A 4 16.12 -17.20 -12.49
CA THR A 4 15.53 -16.08 -11.75
C THR A 4 16.00 -16.14 -10.30
N ASN A 5 16.85 -15.21 -9.87
CA ASN A 5 17.31 -15.13 -8.49
C ASN A 5 16.28 -14.34 -7.63
N ALA A 6 16.42 -14.40 -6.31
CA ALA A 6 15.51 -13.72 -5.38
C ALA A 6 15.38 -12.21 -5.69
N TRP A 7 16.49 -11.59 -6.11
CA TRP A 7 16.55 -10.19 -6.55
C TRP A 7 15.68 -9.90 -7.78
N SER A 8 15.70 -10.78 -8.77
CA SER A 8 14.93 -10.63 -9.99
C SER A 8 13.42 -10.79 -9.72
N ARG A 9 13.03 -11.75 -8.86
CA ARG A 9 11.65 -11.90 -8.40
C ARG A 9 11.16 -10.71 -7.58
N GLY A 10 11.99 -10.17 -6.70
CA GLY A 10 11.66 -9.00 -5.90
C GLY A 10 11.41 -7.76 -6.76
N ARG A 11 12.29 -7.51 -7.74
CA ARG A 11 12.13 -6.38 -8.68
C ARG A 11 10.86 -6.50 -9.51
N GLU A 12 10.51 -7.69 -9.97
CA GLU A 12 9.27 -7.89 -10.73
C GLU A 12 8.03 -7.54 -9.91
N LYS A 13 7.98 -7.96 -8.64
CA LYS A 13 6.87 -7.59 -7.75
C LYS A 13 6.76 -6.09 -7.52
N ILE A 14 7.89 -5.38 -7.38
CA ILE A 14 7.89 -3.91 -7.22
C ILE A 14 7.39 -3.23 -8.49
N ARG A 15 7.68 -3.76 -9.69
CA ARG A 15 7.18 -3.20 -10.95
C ARG A 15 5.66 -3.20 -11.06
N LEU A 16 5.01 -4.19 -10.44
CA LEU A 16 3.54 -4.31 -10.43
C LEU A 16 2.87 -3.41 -9.38
N PHE A 17 3.64 -2.88 -8.43
CA PHE A 17 3.09 -2.10 -7.32
C PHE A 17 2.30 -0.85 -7.76
N PRO A 18 2.74 -0.02 -8.73
CA PRO A 18 1.97 1.14 -9.16
C PRO A 18 0.58 0.79 -9.69
N GLU A 19 0.44 -0.33 -10.39
CA GLU A 19 -0.83 -0.80 -10.91
C GLU A 19 -1.75 -1.32 -9.79
N LEU A 20 -1.19 -2.05 -8.82
CA LEU A 20 -1.91 -2.47 -7.62
C LEU A 20 -2.35 -1.27 -6.76
N PHE A 21 -1.50 -0.24 -6.67
CA PHE A 21 -1.80 1.01 -5.97
C PHE A 21 -2.94 1.78 -6.64
N ALA A 22 -2.94 1.87 -7.97
CA ALA A 22 -4.00 2.53 -8.71
C ALA A 22 -5.39 1.90 -8.47
N GLN A 23 -5.46 0.56 -8.28
CA GLN A 23 -6.71 -0.13 -7.96
C GLN A 23 -7.29 0.22 -6.58
N CYS A 24 -6.45 0.68 -5.66
CA CYS A 24 -6.80 1.03 -4.28
C CYS A 24 -6.72 2.55 -4.01
N ALA A 25 -6.82 3.37 -5.07
CA ALA A 25 -6.60 4.81 -4.98
C ALA A 25 -7.60 5.52 -4.03
N GLY A 26 -8.83 5.01 -3.92
CA GLY A 26 -9.85 5.57 -3.02
C GLY A 26 -9.47 5.39 -1.55
N GLU A 27 -9.16 4.17 -1.15
CA GLU A 27 -8.70 3.82 0.20
C GLU A 27 -7.37 4.51 0.53
N ALA A 28 -6.45 4.58 -0.44
CA ALA A 28 -5.18 5.27 -0.28
C ALA A 28 -5.36 6.77 -0.03
N THR A 29 -6.29 7.40 -0.75
CA THR A 29 -6.63 8.81 -0.56
C THR A 29 -7.25 9.04 0.81
N ALA A 30 -8.16 8.18 1.26
CA ALA A 30 -8.78 8.29 2.58
C ALA A 30 -7.73 8.18 3.70
N TYR A 31 -6.84 7.19 3.61
CA TYR A 31 -5.74 7.02 4.57
C TYR A 31 -4.78 8.21 4.57
N GLY A 32 -4.35 8.67 3.40
CA GLY A 32 -3.46 9.82 3.26
C GLY A 32 -4.06 11.11 3.84
N LYS A 33 -5.36 11.35 3.64
CA LYS A 33 -6.08 12.49 4.24
C LYS A 33 -6.10 12.41 5.77
N CYS A 34 -6.33 11.24 6.34
CA CYS A 34 -6.29 11.05 7.78
C CYS A 34 -4.88 11.37 8.33
N VAL A 35 -3.83 10.78 7.75
CA VAL A 35 -2.45 11.01 8.17
C VAL A 35 -2.10 12.50 8.07
N ALA A 36 -2.33 13.12 6.91
CA ALA A 36 -2.02 14.53 6.70
C ALA A 36 -2.79 15.46 7.66
N GLY A 37 -4.05 15.15 7.96
CA GLY A 37 -4.83 15.89 8.94
C GLY A 37 -4.24 15.80 10.34
N THR A 38 -3.77 14.62 10.73
CA THR A 38 -3.22 14.35 12.07
C THR A 38 -1.80 14.86 12.29
N THR A 39 -1.05 15.13 11.23
CA THR A 39 0.32 15.65 11.28
C THR A 39 0.41 17.13 10.96
N THR A 40 -0.70 17.87 11.03
CA THR A 40 -0.70 19.31 10.79
C THR A 40 0.18 20.02 11.83
N GLY A 41 1.22 20.73 11.38
CA GLY A 41 2.17 21.43 12.25
C GLY A 41 3.33 20.55 12.73
N ARG A 42 3.60 20.53 14.04
CA ARG A 42 4.66 19.71 14.68
C ARG A 42 4.11 18.47 15.39
N GLN A 43 2.85 18.12 15.14
CA GLN A 43 2.21 16.98 15.79
C GLN A 43 2.71 15.69 15.14
N GLU A 44 3.27 14.80 15.96
CA GLU A 44 3.66 13.47 15.50
C GLU A 44 2.44 12.57 15.37
N LEU A 45 2.46 11.72 14.33
CA LEU A 45 1.45 10.68 14.14
C LEU A 45 1.52 9.69 15.30
N LYS A 46 0.44 9.58 16.07
CA LYS A 46 0.31 8.55 17.10
C LYS A 46 -0.17 7.24 16.48
N LYS A 47 0.21 6.14 17.12
CA LYS A 47 -0.21 4.81 16.71
C LYS A 47 -1.74 4.72 16.65
N ASP A 48 -2.23 4.03 15.64
CA ASP A 48 -3.64 3.65 15.43
C ASP A 48 -4.64 4.80 15.21
N VAL A 49 -4.21 6.06 15.10
CA VAL A 49 -5.10 7.20 14.85
C VAL A 49 -5.85 7.07 13.52
N CYS A 50 -5.21 6.49 12.50
CA CYS A 50 -5.80 6.23 11.18
C CYS A 50 -5.97 4.71 10.91
N ALA A 51 -6.15 3.90 11.98
CA ALA A 51 -6.19 2.45 11.86
C ALA A 51 -7.33 1.96 10.96
N LYS A 52 -8.49 2.63 11.00
CA LYS A 52 -9.65 2.26 10.19
C LYS A 52 -9.37 2.38 8.70
N GLU A 53 -8.83 3.52 8.28
CA GLU A 53 -8.46 3.81 6.90
C GLU A 53 -7.30 2.90 6.44
N PHE A 54 -6.34 2.65 7.33
CA PHE A 54 -5.24 1.74 7.07
C PHE A 54 -5.71 0.31 6.83
N GLU A 55 -6.61 -0.23 7.66
CA GLU A 55 -7.11 -1.60 7.48
C GLU A 55 -7.96 -1.75 6.21
N ALA A 56 -8.71 -0.71 5.83
CA ALA A 56 -9.40 -0.68 4.53
C ALA A 56 -8.40 -0.74 3.36
N LEU A 57 -7.36 0.09 3.39
CA LEU A 57 -6.30 0.12 2.37
C LEU A 57 -5.54 -1.22 2.29
N LYS A 58 -5.16 -1.78 3.44
CA LYS A 58 -4.48 -3.07 3.55
C LYS A 58 -5.33 -4.22 3.00
N THR A 59 -6.64 -4.20 3.28
CA THR A 59 -7.58 -5.17 2.73
C THR A 59 -7.64 -5.07 1.22
N CYS A 60 -7.73 -3.84 0.67
CA CYS A 60 -7.70 -3.63 -0.77
C CYS A 60 -6.41 -4.18 -1.42
N PHE A 61 -5.23 -3.83 -0.89
CA PHE A 61 -3.96 -4.33 -1.41
C PHE A 61 -3.86 -5.85 -1.37
N THR A 62 -4.27 -6.47 -0.27
CA THR A 62 -4.22 -7.93 -0.11
C THR A 62 -5.10 -8.61 -1.16
N ASN A 63 -6.29 -8.05 -1.42
CA ASN A 63 -7.20 -8.58 -2.43
C ASN A 63 -6.67 -8.35 -3.86
N ALA A 64 -6.14 -7.17 -4.16
CA ALA A 64 -5.56 -6.84 -5.46
C ALA A 64 -4.33 -7.72 -5.78
N ALA A 65 -3.45 -7.94 -4.80
CA ALA A 65 -2.29 -8.81 -4.93
C ALA A 65 -2.70 -10.28 -5.18
N LYS A 66 -3.72 -10.79 -4.45
CA LYS A 66 -4.26 -12.14 -4.68
C LYS A 66 -4.82 -12.32 -6.09
N LYS A 67 -5.50 -11.30 -6.64
CA LYS A 67 -6.03 -11.34 -8.01
C LYS A 67 -4.92 -11.42 -9.07
N ARG A 68 -3.76 -10.81 -8.82
CA ARG A 68 -2.61 -10.82 -9.74
C ARG A 68 -1.68 -12.04 -9.59
N ALA A 69 -1.80 -12.79 -8.49
CA ALA A 69 -1.04 -14.02 -8.25
C ALA A 69 -1.70 -15.29 -8.81
N LYS A 70 -2.93 -15.16 -9.35
CA LYS A 70 -3.57 -16.16 -10.20
C LYS A 70 -3.09 -15.98 -11.64
#